data_AF-A0A7G2ES74-F1
#
_entry.id   AF-A0A7G2ES74-F1
#
_cell.length_a   1.000
_cell.length_b   1.000
_cell.length_c   1.000
_cell.angle_alpha   90.00
_cell.angle_beta   90.00
_cell.angle_gamma   90.00
#
_symmetry.space_group_name_H-M   'P 1'
#
loop_
_entity.id
_entity.type
_entity.pdbx_description
1 polymer ?
#
loop_
_entity_poly.entity_id
_entity_poly.type
_entity_poly.pdbx_seq_one_letter_code
_entity_poly.pdbx_strand_id
1 'polypeptide(L)'
;MHEGRKWFDKKAPEWGWEEMISLTKLNDINSGFVVNGELMIVAEVETFEAVSTSQVAAVRDDSEWTLLGYYSSSEEDKDDVTVVVKGFHVLDSQVNQVKEIFEKHPDLATNLVLKNQNLKNVYMGFLLDLIKTLSKLPKELTEEDLNFADSTLSDLTNAGFMLDWLRLKLNRALEKQIACDAG
;
A
#
# COMPACT_ATOMS: atom_id res chain seq x y z
N MET A 1 -12.21 -27.20 23.92
CA MET A 1 -12.11 -26.20 22.83
C MET A 1 -10.68 -25.74 22.83
N HIS A 2 -9.96 -25.93 21.72
CA HIS A 2 -8.56 -25.53 21.61
C HIS A 2 -8.50 -24.23 20.82
N GLU A 3 -7.93 -23.20 21.42
CA GLU A 3 -7.73 -21.88 20.81
C GLU A 3 -6.23 -21.63 20.65
N GLY A 4 -5.83 -21.03 19.54
CA GLY A 4 -4.44 -20.73 19.28
C GLY A 4 -4.27 -19.55 18.33
N ARG A 5 -3.17 -18.81 18.49
CA ARG A 5 -2.77 -17.75 17.58
C ARG A 5 -1.55 -18.19 16.79
N LYS A 6 -1.61 -18.04 15.46
CA LYS A 6 -0.52 -18.43 14.57
C LYS A 6 -0.33 -17.38 13.47
N TRP A 7 0.94 -17.11 13.17
CA TRP A 7 1.34 -16.40 11.97
C TRP A 7 1.48 -17.40 10.83
N PHE A 8 0.74 -17.18 9.75
CA PHE A 8 0.81 -17.98 8.54
C PHE A 8 1.79 -17.36 7.55
N ASP A 9 2.73 -18.15 7.05
CA ASP A 9 3.67 -17.76 6.01
C ASP A 9 4.01 -18.96 5.10
N LYS A 10 4.86 -18.75 4.08
CA LYS A 10 5.26 -19.83 3.15
C LYS A 10 5.92 -21.03 3.83
N LYS A 11 6.57 -20.83 4.98
CA LYS A 11 7.26 -21.89 5.75
C LYS A 11 6.34 -22.54 6.78
N ALA A 12 5.27 -21.86 7.18
CA ALA A 12 4.24 -22.35 8.09
C ALA A 12 2.84 -22.08 7.51
N PRO A 13 2.47 -22.76 6.39
CA PRO A 13 1.19 -22.53 5.73
C PRO A 13 0.01 -23.16 6.50
N GLU A 14 0.30 -24.08 7.42
CA GLU A 14 -0.68 -24.83 8.18
C GLU A 14 -0.41 -24.77 9.68
N TRP A 15 -1.49 -24.95 10.44
CA TRP A 15 -1.43 -25.03 11.89
C TRP A 15 -2.61 -25.85 12.41
N GLY A 16 -2.36 -26.54 13.51
CA GLY A 16 -3.36 -27.38 14.15
C GLY A 16 -2.76 -28.04 15.38
N TRP A 17 -3.53 -28.97 15.93
CA TRP A 17 -3.12 -29.76 17.08
C TRP A 17 -2.94 -31.20 16.61
N GLU A 18 -1.76 -31.76 16.82
CA GLU A 18 -1.46 -33.16 16.46
C GLU A 18 -2.44 -34.13 17.13
N GLU A 19 -2.87 -33.82 18.36
CA GLU A 19 -3.90 -34.57 19.09
C GLU A 19 -5.05 -33.64 19.53
N MET A 20 -5.95 -33.30 18.61
CA MET A 20 -7.13 -32.49 18.94
C MET A 20 -8.13 -33.25 19.83
N ILE A 21 -8.37 -34.52 19.52
CA ILE A 21 -9.18 -35.48 20.28
C ILE A 21 -8.64 -36.90 20.03
N SER A 22 -8.63 -37.75 21.06
CA SER A 22 -8.16 -39.13 20.90
C SER A 22 -9.12 -39.94 20.03
N LEU A 23 -8.59 -40.82 19.19
CA LEU A 23 -9.39 -41.72 18.34
C LEU A 23 -10.33 -42.60 19.16
N THR A 24 -9.92 -43.05 20.35
CA THR A 24 -10.77 -43.82 21.27
C THR A 24 -12.00 -43.03 21.68
N LYS A 25 -11.85 -41.72 21.93
CA LYS A 25 -12.96 -40.84 22.33
C LYS A 25 -13.83 -40.44 21.14
N LEU A 26 -13.25 -40.29 19.96
CA LEU A 26 -13.98 -39.99 18.73
C LEU A 26 -14.86 -41.17 18.28
N ASN A 27 -14.36 -42.41 18.43
CA ASN A 27 -15.04 -43.64 18.00
C ASN A 27 -15.98 -44.24 19.06
N ASP A 28 -16.03 -43.68 20.27
CA ASP A 28 -16.98 -44.13 21.28
C ASP A 28 -18.41 -43.78 20.83
N ILE A 29 -19.26 -44.81 20.74
CA ILE A 29 -20.66 -44.69 20.31
C ILE A 29 -21.48 -43.75 21.20
N ASN A 30 -21.03 -43.54 22.45
CA ASN A 30 -21.68 -42.66 23.42
C ASN A 30 -21.10 -41.25 23.43
N SER A 31 -20.06 -40.98 22.62
CA SER A 31 -19.36 -39.69 22.62
C SER A 31 -20.17 -38.55 21.99
N GLY A 32 -21.10 -38.88 21.09
CA GLY A 32 -21.91 -37.92 20.35
C GLY A 32 -21.16 -37.13 19.27
N PHE A 33 -19.90 -37.44 18.98
CA PHE A 33 -19.12 -36.74 17.94
C PHE A 33 -19.46 -37.20 16.51
N VAL A 34 -19.80 -38.48 16.35
CA VAL A 34 -20.10 -39.09 15.04
C VAL A 34 -21.59 -39.43 14.99
N VAL A 35 -22.29 -38.92 13.99
CA VAL A 35 -23.72 -39.19 13.75
C VAL A 35 -23.85 -39.79 12.36
N ASN A 36 -24.45 -40.97 12.25
CA ASN A 36 -24.59 -41.71 10.97
C ASN A 36 -23.26 -41.94 10.21
N GLY A 37 -22.15 -42.04 10.94
CA GLY A 37 -20.82 -42.21 10.34
C GLY A 37 -20.17 -40.91 9.86
N GLU A 38 -20.82 -39.76 10.07
CA GLU A 38 -20.31 -38.44 9.69
C GLU A 38 -19.81 -37.65 10.91
N LEU A 39 -18.73 -36.90 10.71
CA LEU A 39 -18.09 -36.02 11.69
C LEU A 39 -18.05 -34.60 11.13
N MET A 40 -18.54 -33.62 11.91
CA MET A 40 -18.46 -32.20 11.56
C MET A 40 -17.32 -31.53 12.35
N ILE A 41 -16.37 -30.92 11.62
CA ILE A 41 -15.28 -30.14 12.20
C ILE A 41 -15.57 -28.66 11.91
N VAL A 42 -15.56 -27.82 12.95
CA VAL A 42 -15.81 -26.38 12.84
C VAL A 42 -14.59 -25.62 13.33
N ALA A 43 -14.14 -24.65 12.54
CA ALA A 43 -13.08 -23.71 12.90
C ALA A 43 -13.58 -22.28 12.71
N GLU A 44 -13.44 -21.46 13.75
CA GLU A 44 -13.68 -20.02 13.69
C GLU A 44 -12.34 -19.32 13.54
N VAL A 45 -12.23 -18.44 12.55
CA VAL A 45 -10.97 -17.76 12.21
C VAL A 45 -11.21 -16.25 12.17
N GLU A 46 -10.55 -15.54 13.08
CA GLU A 46 -10.48 -14.08 13.05
C GLU A 46 -9.12 -13.66 12.45
N THR A 47 -9.16 -12.96 11.31
CA THR A 47 -7.95 -12.55 10.59
C THR A 47 -7.62 -11.09 10.84
N PHE A 48 -6.35 -10.80 11.11
CA PHE A 48 -5.82 -9.43 11.07
C PHE A 48 -5.15 -9.19 9.70
N GLU A 49 -5.29 -7.97 9.18
CA GLU A 49 -4.63 -7.56 7.93
C GLU A 49 -3.12 -7.82 8.00
N ALA A 50 -2.59 -8.49 6.98
CA ALA A 50 -1.20 -8.89 6.96
C ALA A 50 -0.29 -7.65 6.90
N VAL A 51 0.50 -7.42 7.94
CA VAL A 51 1.57 -6.42 7.89
C VAL A 51 2.68 -7.01 7.03
N SER A 52 2.79 -6.54 5.78
CA SER A 52 3.89 -6.86 4.89
C SER A 52 5.22 -6.44 5.55
N THR A 53 5.88 -7.41 6.18
CA THR A 53 7.25 -7.27 6.68
C THR A 53 8.19 -7.83 5.63
N SER A 54 8.42 -7.01 4.61
CA SER A 54 9.57 -7.17 3.72
C SER A 54 9.94 -5.72 3.38
N GLN A 55 11.13 -5.24 3.77
CA GLN A 55 12.34 -5.59 3.05
C GLN A 55 13.59 -5.17 3.82
N VAL A 56 14.58 -6.05 3.85
CA VAL A 56 15.99 -5.66 3.99
C VAL A 56 16.53 -5.56 2.57
N ALA A 57 16.59 -4.34 2.03
CA ALA A 57 17.39 -4.07 0.85
C ALA A 57 18.81 -3.75 1.33
N ALA A 58 19.76 -4.60 0.98
CA ALA A 58 21.17 -4.25 1.07
C ALA A 58 21.41 -3.10 0.09
N VAL A 59 21.62 -1.91 0.64
CA VAL A 59 21.98 -0.71 -0.13
C VAL A 59 23.37 -0.91 -0.72
N ARG A 60 23.48 -0.85 -2.03
CA ARG A 60 24.73 -0.49 -2.71
C ARG A 60 24.47 0.61 -3.72
N ASP A 61 24.92 1.78 -3.29
CA ASP A 61 25.60 2.85 -3.99
C ASP A 61 25.47 2.97 -5.52
N ASP A 62 24.97 4.14 -5.88
CA ASP A 62 25.10 4.93 -7.10
C ASP A 62 25.02 4.27 -8.48
N SER A 63 24.03 4.74 -9.23
CA SER A 63 23.87 4.62 -10.68
C SER A 63 23.62 3.21 -11.21
N GLU A 64 22.37 2.76 -11.13
CA GLU A 64 21.66 2.06 -12.22
C GLU A 64 20.24 1.68 -11.77
N TRP A 65 19.27 1.86 -12.66
CA TRP A 65 17.87 1.52 -12.39
C TRP A 65 17.75 0.02 -12.12
N THR A 66 17.43 -0.37 -10.89
CA THR A 66 17.25 -1.78 -10.54
C THR A 66 15.80 -2.17 -10.85
N LEU A 67 15.59 -2.89 -11.95
CA LEU A 67 14.32 -3.55 -12.24
C LEU A 67 14.17 -4.72 -11.25
N LEU A 68 13.37 -4.53 -10.20
CA LEU A 68 13.02 -5.60 -9.28
C LEU A 68 11.89 -6.42 -9.92
N GLY A 69 12.26 -7.44 -10.69
CA GLY A 69 11.33 -8.48 -11.09
C GLY A 69 10.93 -9.28 -9.84
N TYR A 70 9.81 -8.90 -9.22
CA TYR A 70 9.23 -9.65 -8.11
C TYR A 70 8.74 -11.01 -8.64
N TYR A 71 9.20 -12.12 -8.04
CA TYR A 71 8.50 -13.40 -8.14
C TYR A 71 7.17 -13.25 -7.39
N SER A 72 6.11 -12.90 -8.13
CA SER A 72 4.74 -13.00 -7.66
C SER A 72 4.43 -14.46 -7.35
N SER A 73 3.83 -14.71 -6.19
CA SER A 73 3.44 -16.06 -5.75
C SER A 73 1.97 -16.35 -6.00
N SER A 74 1.34 -15.63 -6.91
CA SER A 74 0.06 -15.96 -7.51
C SER A 74 0.25 -16.01 -9.03
N GLU A 75 -0.15 -17.11 -9.66
CA GLU A 75 -0.11 -17.26 -11.11
C GLU A 75 -1.24 -16.48 -11.83
N GLU A 76 -2.00 -15.66 -11.10
CA GLU A 76 -3.19 -14.96 -11.60
C GLU A 76 -3.08 -13.42 -11.66
N ASP A 77 -2.11 -12.78 -11.00
CA ASP A 77 -1.89 -11.32 -11.08
C ASP A 77 -0.53 -10.99 -11.70
N LYS A 78 -0.52 -10.78 -13.03
CA LYS A 78 0.67 -10.41 -13.80
C LYS A 78 0.95 -8.90 -13.85
N ASP A 79 0.17 -8.07 -13.16
CA ASP A 79 0.14 -6.63 -13.46
C ASP A 79 0.80 -5.70 -12.43
N ASP A 80 1.25 -6.19 -11.26
CA ASP A 80 1.84 -5.32 -10.23
C ASP A 80 3.38 -5.39 -10.18
N VAL A 81 4.00 -5.14 -11.33
CA VAL A 81 5.46 -4.95 -11.39
C VAL A 81 5.79 -3.60 -10.76
N THR A 82 6.63 -3.62 -9.71
CA THR A 82 7.14 -2.39 -9.09
C THR A 82 8.60 -2.15 -9.47
N VAL A 83 8.92 -0.89 -9.75
CA VAL A 83 10.26 -0.43 -10.12
C VAL A 83 10.73 0.61 -9.11
N VAL A 84 12.02 0.56 -8.77
CA VAL A 84 12.62 1.55 -7.86
C VAL A 84 13.05 2.78 -8.64
N VAL A 85 12.43 3.93 -8.36
CA VAL A 85 12.78 5.24 -8.94
C VAL A 85 13.18 6.18 -7.82
N LYS A 86 14.44 6.64 -7.82
CA LYS A 86 14.97 7.59 -6.82
C LYS A 86 14.72 7.15 -5.35
N GLY A 87 14.72 5.85 -5.09
CA GLY A 87 14.49 5.27 -3.75
C GLY A 87 13.02 5.06 -3.37
N PHE A 88 12.10 5.24 -4.31
CA PHE A 88 10.66 4.95 -4.15
C PHE A 88 10.29 3.72 -4.98
N HIS A 89 9.45 2.85 -4.45
CA HIS A 89 8.90 1.74 -5.24
C HIS A 89 7.58 2.21 -5.83
N VAL A 90 7.48 2.18 -7.15
CA VAL A 90 6.32 2.67 -7.90
C VAL A 90 5.89 1.62 -8.91
N LEU A 91 4.61 1.59 -9.26
CA LEU A 91 4.12 0.68 -10.30
C LEU A 91 4.80 0.99 -11.63
N ASP A 92 5.08 -0.02 -12.45
CA ASP A 92 5.71 0.16 -13.77
C ASP A 92 4.94 1.16 -14.63
N SER A 93 3.61 1.11 -14.57
CA SER A 93 2.70 2.05 -15.24
C SER A 93 2.89 3.53 -14.82
N GLN A 94 3.46 3.79 -13.65
CA GLN A 94 3.69 5.12 -13.09
C GLN A 94 5.13 5.61 -13.25
N VAL A 95 6.06 4.74 -13.66
CA VAL A 95 7.51 5.02 -13.70
C VAL A 95 7.83 6.27 -14.50
N ASN A 96 7.25 6.42 -15.69
CA ASN A 96 7.53 7.56 -16.56
C ASN A 96 7.05 8.88 -15.94
N GLN A 97 5.88 8.88 -15.31
CA GLN A 97 5.35 10.05 -14.61
C GLN A 97 6.26 10.44 -13.44
N VAL A 98 6.70 9.47 -12.63
CA VAL A 98 7.57 9.71 -11.48
C VAL A 98 8.94 10.23 -11.93
N LYS A 99 9.50 9.67 -13.02
CA LYS A 99 10.75 10.18 -13.61
C LYS A 99 10.62 11.63 -14.06
N GLU A 100 9.57 11.97 -14.80
CA GLU A 100 9.32 13.33 -15.28
C GLU A 100 9.21 14.33 -14.11
N ILE A 101 8.56 13.92 -13.01
CA ILE A 101 8.46 14.75 -11.80
C ILE A 101 9.86 15.05 -11.24
N PHE A 102 10.71 14.03 -11.06
CA PHE A 102 12.06 14.23 -10.54
C PHE A 102 12.99 14.96 -11.50
N GLU A 103 12.76 14.89 -12.81
CA GLU A 103 13.49 15.69 -13.80
C GLU A 103 13.15 17.18 -13.70
N LYS A 104 11.88 17.52 -13.49
CA LYS A 104 11.43 18.91 -13.33
C LYS A 104 11.70 19.47 -11.93
N HIS A 105 11.65 18.60 -10.93
CA HIS A 105 11.76 18.94 -9.50
C HIS A 105 12.77 18.00 -8.83
N PRO A 106 14.07 18.16 -9.11
CA PRO A 106 15.11 17.27 -8.58
C PRO A 106 15.26 17.36 -7.05
N ASP A 107 14.82 18.46 -6.45
CA ASP A 107 14.83 18.74 -5.01
C ASP A 107 13.62 18.15 -4.26
N LEU A 108 12.65 17.56 -4.97
CA LEU A 108 11.38 17.06 -4.44
C LEU A 108 11.50 16.27 -3.13
N ALA A 109 12.50 15.41 -3.02
CA ALA A 109 12.69 14.51 -1.88
C ALA A 109 13.98 14.78 -1.09
N THR A 110 14.62 15.95 -1.27
CA THR A 110 15.91 16.26 -0.63
C THR A 110 15.81 16.32 0.89
N ASN A 111 14.68 16.77 1.44
CA ASN A 111 14.46 16.89 2.88
C ASN A 111 13.60 15.74 3.45
N LEU A 112 13.44 14.64 2.70
CA LEU A 112 12.54 13.56 3.09
C LEU A 112 12.98 12.91 4.41
N VAL A 113 12.09 12.90 5.40
CA VAL A 113 12.36 12.35 6.74
C VAL A 113 11.98 10.86 6.83
N LEU A 114 11.19 10.36 5.86
CA LEU A 114 10.69 8.99 5.82
C LEU A 114 11.83 7.98 5.62
N LYS A 115 12.03 7.11 6.62
CA LYS A 115 13.00 5.99 6.55
C LYS A 115 12.35 4.68 6.13
N ASN A 116 11.08 4.48 6.48
CA ASN A 116 10.34 3.26 6.18
C ASN A 116 9.93 3.22 4.70
N GLN A 117 10.27 2.14 4.00
CA GLN A 117 10.00 2.03 2.56
C GLN A 117 8.51 2.00 2.23
N ASN A 118 7.68 1.34 3.05
CA ASN A 118 6.24 1.30 2.83
C ASN A 118 5.63 2.70 2.93
N LEU A 119 6.05 3.49 3.93
CA LEU A 119 5.62 4.89 4.03
C LEU A 119 6.08 5.71 2.83
N LYS A 120 7.32 5.55 2.36
CA LYS A 120 7.77 6.24 1.14
C LYS A 120 6.86 5.95 -0.05
N ASN A 121 6.45 4.70 -0.22
CA ASN A 121 5.59 4.29 -1.34
C ASN A 121 4.18 4.87 -1.20
N VAL A 122 3.59 4.82 0.00
CA VAL A 122 2.25 5.39 0.26
C VAL A 122 2.25 6.91 -0.01
N TYR A 123 3.25 7.63 0.50
CA TYR A 123 3.36 9.07 0.28
C TYR A 123 3.63 9.40 -1.20
N MET A 124 4.37 8.56 -1.94
CA MET A 124 4.51 8.73 -3.39
C MET A 124 3.16 8.55 -4.11
N GLY A 125 2.33 7.59 -3.68
CA GLY A 125 0.96 7.44 -4.17
C GLY A 125 0.14 8.72 -3.97
N PHE A 126 0.15 9.27 -2.75
CA PHE A 126 -0.54 10.53 -2.46
C PHE A 126 -0.03 11.72 -3.28
N LEU A 127 1.28 11.79 -3.56
CA LEU A 127 1.83 12.81 -4.46
C LEU A 127 1.26 12.69 -5.88
N LEU A 128 1.18 11.48 -6.43
CA LEU A 128 0.63 11.24 -7.76
C LEU A 128 -0.86 11.59 -7.82
N ASP A 129 -1.62 11.21 -6.79
CA ASP A 129 -3.04 11.55 -6.67
C ASP A 129 -3.25 13.06 -6.56
N LEU A 130 -2.44 13.76 -5.76
CA LEU A 130 -2.46 15.22 -5.67
C LEU A 130 -2.19 15.87 -7.03
N ILE A 131 -1.18 15.40 -7.76
CA ILE A 131 -0.86 15.92 -9.10
C ILE A 131 -2.03 15.69 -10.06
N LYS A 132 -2.66 14.52 -10.00
CA LYS A 132 -3.84 14.19 -10.82
C LYS A 132 -5.02 15.10 -10.49
N THR A 133 -5.32 15.31 -9.21
CA THR A 133 -6.36 16.23 -8.73
C THR A 133 -6.10 17.65 -9.21
N LEU A 134 -4.88 18.17 -9.03
CA LEU A 134 -4.48 19.51 -9.46
C LEU A 134 -4.30 19.66 -10.98
N SER A 135 -4.49 18.59 -11.75
CA SER A 135 -4.50 18.62 -13.21
C SER A 135 -5.91 18.63 -13.81
N LYS A 136 -6.95 18.47 -12.98
CA LYS A 136 -8.34 18.74 -13.37
C LYS A 136 -8.54 20.21 -13.74
N LEU A 137 -9.56 20.52 -14.53
CA LEU A 137 -9.88 21.91 -14.86
C LEU A 137 -10.36 22.65 -13.59
N PRO A 138 -10.10 23.97 -13.44
CA PRO A 138 -10.55 24.73 -12.27
C PRO A 138 -12.06 24.67 -12.03
N LYS A 139 -12.85 24.50 -13.10
CA LYS A 139 -14.31 24.35 -13.03
C LYS A 139 -14.78 22.95 -12.62
N GLU A 140 -13.90 21.96 -12.67
CA GLU A 140 -14.16 20.56 -12.28
C GLU A 140 -13.66 20.26 -10.86
N LEU A 141 -12.94 21.18 -10.23
CA LEU A 141 -12.48 21.03 -8.85
C LEU A 141 -13.64 21.28 -7.89
N THR A 142 -14.02 20.23 -7.16
CA THR A 142 -15.02 20.33 -6.10
C THR A 142 -14.39 20.82 -4.79
N GLU A 143 -15.23 21.17 -3.81
CA GLU A 143 -14.75 21.52 -2.46
C GLU A 143 -13.99 20.33 -1.83
N GLU A 144 -14.43 19.09 -2.08
CA GLU A 144 -13.73 17.90 -1.62
C GLU A 144 -12.35 17.74 -2.26
N ASP A 145 -12.22 18.04 -3.56
CA ASP A 145 -10.92 18.00 -4.26
C ASP A 145 -9.95 19.04 -3.68
N LEU A 146 -10.45 20.23 -3.33
CA LEU A 146 -9.65 21.29 -2.71
C LEU A 146 -9.20 20.91 -1.30
N ASN A 147 -10.12 20.36 -0.49
CA ASN A 147 -9.82 19.89 0.86
C ASN A 147 -8.83 18.72 0.85
N PHE A 148 -9.00 17.76 -0.07
CA PHE A 148 -8.04 16.68 -0.31
C PHE A 148 -6.67 17.24 -0.71
N ALA A 149 -6.62 18.22 -1.62
CA ALA A 149 -5.36 18.80 -2.06
C ALA A 149 -4.62 19.54 -0.94
N ASP A 150 -5.34 20.34 -0.14
CA ASP A 150 -4.74 21.11 0.96
C ASP A 150 -4.22 20.21 2.10
N SER A 151 -5.02 19.22 2.51
CA SER A 151 -4.60 18.22 3.51
C SER A 151 -3.42 17.39 3.02
N THR A 152 -3.48 16.87 1.79
CA THR A 152 -2.40 16.06 1.21
C THR A 152 -1.10 16.86 1.04
N LEU A 153 -1.18 18.13 0.62
CA LEU A 153 -0.02 19.03 0.56
C LEU A 153 0.62 19.20 1.94
N SER A 154 -0.20 19.39 2.98
CA SER A 154 0.26 19.54 4.35
C SER A 154 0.99 18.29 4.84
N ASP A 155 0.40 17.11 4.63
CA ASP A 155 0.99 15.83 5.05
C ASP A 155 2.31 15.53 4.33
N LEU A 156 2.36 15.75 3.01
CA LEU A 156 3.59 15.53 2.23
C LEU A 156 4.69 16.53 2.63
N THR A 157 4.33 17.80 2.87
CA THR A 157 5.29 18.81 3.34
C THR A 157 5.85 18.44 4.72
N ASN A 158 4.99 17.97 5.64
CA ASN A 158 5.40 17.49 6.96
C ASN A 158 6.33 16.26 6.87
N ALA A 159 6.16 15.42 5.86
CA ALA A 159 7.06 14.30 5.57
C ALA A 159 8.41 14.72 4.94
N GLY A 160 8.56 15.99 4.57
CA GLY A 160 9.79 16.57 4.04
C GLY A 160 9.85 16.67 2.52
N PHE A 161 8.72 16.52 1.82
CA PHE A 161 8.67 16.79 0.37
C PHE A 161 8.74 18.29 0.07
N MET A 162 9.51 18.67 -0.95
CA MET A 162 9.58 20.04 -1.44
C MET A 162 8.50 20.29 -2.51
N LEU A 163 7.39 20.89 -2.09
CA LEU A 163 6.16 21.02 -2.90
C LEU A 163 5.75 22.47 -3.18
N ASP A 164 6.67 23.43 -3.06
CA ASP A 164 6.39 24.86 -3.29
C ASP A 164 5.76 25.11 -4.67
N TRP A 165 6.21 24.38 -5.69
CA TRP A 165 5.69 24.45 -7.04
C TRP A 165 4.24 23.96 -7.16
N LEU A 166 3.84 22.92 -6.42
CA LEU A 166 2.46 22.45 -6.38
C LEU A 166 1.57 23.41 -5.59
N ARG A 167 2.08 23.95 -4.48
CA ARG A 167 1.38 24.96 -3.69
C ARG A 167 1.07 26.20 -4.51
N LEU A 168 2.03 26.68 -5.29
CA LEU A 168 1.83 27.79 -6.24
C LEU A 168 0.81 27.44 -7.32
N LYS A 169 0.83 26.20 -7.83
CA LYS A 169 -0.15 25.74 -8.82
C LYS A 169 -1.58 25.72 -8.26
N LEU A 170 -1.76 25.24 -7.03
CA LEU A 170 -3.05 25.23 -6.34
C LEU A 170 -3.60 26.65 -6.11
N ASN A 171 -2.77 27.57 -5.61
CA ASN A 171 -3.20 28.96 -5.40
C ASN A 171 -3.69 29.63 -6.70
N ARG A 172 -2.98 29.41 -7.82
CA ARG A 172 -3.41 29.91 -9.13
C ARG A 172 -4.71 29.27 -9.64
N ALA A 173 -4.96 28.00 -9.30
CA ALA A 173 -6.21 27.33 -9.66
C ALA A 173 -7.39 27.96 -8.90
N LEU A 174 -7.22 28.22 -7.60
CA LEU A 174 -8.21 28.87 -6.74
C LEU A 174 -8.53 30.30 -7.20
N GLU A 175 -7.50 31.11 -7.51
CA GLU A 175 -7.70 32.47 -8.04
C GLU A 175 -8.55 32.47 -9.32
N LYS A 176 -8.31 31.50 -10.21
CA LYS A 176 -9.08 31.35 -11.46
C LYS A 176 -10.50 30.86 -11.23
N GLN A 177 -10.73 30.04 -10.20
CA GLN A 177 -12.06 29.56 -9.85
C GLN A 177 -12.93 30.72 -9.34
N ILE A 178 -12.41 31.51 -8.40
CA ILE A 178 -13.09 32.72 -7.89
C ILE A 178 -13.44 33.69 -9.03
N ALA A 179 -12.55 33.86 -10.00
CA ALA A 179 -12.81 34.70 -11.17
C ALA A 179 -13.89 34.14 -12.11
N CYS A 180 -14.05 32.81 -12.20
CA CYS A 180 -15.13 32.17 -12.98
C CYS A 180 -16.49 32.26 -12.28
N ASP A 181 -16.52 32.20 -10.94
CA ASP A 181 -17.76 32.25 -10.17
C ASP A 181 -18.33 33.69 -10.03
N ALA A 182 -17.51 34.70 -10.32
CA ALA A 182 -17.86 36.11 -10.23
C ALA A 182 -18.37 36.74 -11.54
N GLY A 183 -18.44 36.00 -12.65
CA GLY A 183 -18.82 36.50 -13.98
C GLY A 183 -20.04 35.79 -14.55
#